data_AF-A0A452XQ67-F1
#
_entry.id   AF-A0A452XQ67-F1
#
_cell.length_a   1.000
_cell.length_b   1.000
_cell.length_c   1.000
_cell.angle_alpha   90.00
_cell.angle_beta   90.00
_cell.angle_gamma   90.00
#
_symmetry.space_group_name_H-M   'P 1'
#
loop_
_entity.id
_entity.type
_entity.pdbx_description
1 polymer ?
#
loop_
_entity_poly.entity_id
_entity_poly.type
_entity_poly.pdbx_seq_one_letter_code
_entity_poly.pdbx_strand_id
1 'polypeptide(L)'
;SYAKKRGIHVMAEIDVPGHAESWGNGYPKLWPSLSCTEPLDVSSNFTFEVITGILSDMRKIFPFGLFHLGGDEVYTGCWNLTPHVKQWLDERNMTTKDAYKYFVLKAQEIAIDLNWIPVNWSAHYILP
;
A
#
# COMPACT_ATOMS: atom_id res chain seq x y z
N SER A 1 -0.20 4.27 -27.81
CA SER A 1 -1.57 3.94 -27.34
C SER A 1 -2.51 5.14 -27.54
N TYR A 2 -3.82 4.94 -27.36
CA TYR A 2 -4.91 5.89 -27.65
C TYR A 2 -4.82 7.24 -26.91
N ALA A 3 -4.44 7.23 -25.62
CA ALA A 3 -4.31 8.41 -24.77
C ALA A 3 -3.14 9.33 -25.19
N LYS A 4 -1.96 8.74 -25.44
CA LYS A 4 -0.76 9.48 -25.88
C LYS A 4 -0.99 10.27 -27.18
N LYS A 5 -1.78 9.72 -28.12
CA LYS A 5 -2.16 10.41 -29.37
C LYS A 5 -3.01 11.68 -29.14
N ARG A 6 -3.54 11.87 -27.94
CA ARG A 6 -4.40 12.99 -27.53
C ARG A 6 -3.75 13.89 -26.48
N GLY A 7 -2.46 13.72 -26.20
CA GLY A 7 -1.78 14.49 -25.15
C GLY A 7 -2.24 14.16 -23.74
N ILE A 8 -2.87 12.99 -23.51
CA ILE A 8 -3.34 12.56 -22.19
C ILE A 8 -2.34 11.59 -21.59
N HIS A 9 -1.89 11.88 -20.36
CA HIS A 9 -1.15 10.95 -19.52
C HIS A 9 -2.12 10.04 -18.75
N VAL A 10 -1.74 8.78 -18.59
CA VAL A 10 -2.48 7.82 -17.75
C VAL A 10 -1.62 7.57 -16.52
N MET A 11 -2.13 7.97 -15.36
CA MET A 11 -1.58 7.62 -14.06
C MET A 11 -2.35 6.40 -13.55
N ALA A 12 -1.62 5.33 -13.24
CA ALA A 12 -2.21 4.15 -12.64
C ALA A 12 -2.28 4.33 -11.11
N GLU A 13 -3.23 3.62 -10.51
CA GLU A 13 -3.41 3.54 -9.08
C GLU A 13 -3.33 2.09 -8.61
N ILE A 14 -2.59 1.89 -7.52
CA ILE A 14 -2.62 0.69 -6.69
C ILE A 14 -2.86 1.17 -5.28
N ASP A 15 -4.09 1.00 -4.80
CA ASP A 15 -4.51 1.51 -3.50
C ASP A 15 -4.08 0.56 -2.37
N VAL A 16 -3.23 1.08 -1.49
CA VAL A 16 -2.65 0.35 -0.36
C VAL A 16 -2.41 1.28 0.85
N PRO A 17 -2.48 0.77 2.10
CA PRO A 17 -2.81 -0.61 2.47
C PRO A 17 -4.30 -0.95 2.45
N GLY A 18 -5.19 0.05 2.37
CA GLY A 18 -6.64 -0.14 2.37
C GLY A 18 -7.17 -0.78 1.09
N HIS A 19 -8.50 -0.97 1.03
CA HIS A 19 -9.22 -1.42 -0.17
C HIS A 19 -8.66 -2.69 -0.85
N ALA A 20 -7.94 -3.54 -0.10
CA ALA A 20 -7.19 -4.68 -0.64
C ALA A 20 -7.90 -6.03 -0.46
N GLU A 21 -9.21 -6.05 -0.18
CA GLU A 21 -9.97 -7.30 -0.01
C GLU A 21 -9.78 -8.24 -1.22
N SER A 22 -9.91 -7.71 -2.43
CA SER A 22 -9.79 -8.54 -3.64
C SER A 22 -8.42 -9.22 -3.80
N TRP A 23 -7.36 -8.70 -3.19
CA TRP A 23 -5.99 -9.21 -3.31
C TRP A 23 -5.83 -10.54 -2.58
N GLY A 24 -6.51 -10.70 -1.44
CA GLY A 24 -6.43 -11.92 -0.65
C GLY A 24 -7.07 -13.13 -1.32
N ASN A 25 -7.89 -12.96 -2.34
CA ASN A 25 -8.39 -14.08 -3.14
C ASN A 25 -7.25 -14.81 -3.88
N GLY A 26 -6.26 -14.06 -4.38
CA GLY A 26 -5.06 -14.61 -5.01
C GLY A 26 -3.95 -14.93 -4.01
N TYR A 27 -3.81 -14.10 -2.97
CA TYR A 27 -2.77 -14.21 -1.97
C TYR A 27 -3.35 -14.07 -0.54
N PRO A 28 -3.98 -15.12 0.01
CA PRO A 28 -4.66 -15.03 1.32
C PRO A 28 -3.77 -14.59 2.49
N LYS A 29 -2.45 -14.77 2.36
CA LYS A 29 -1.43 -14.34 3.34
C LYS A 29 -1.25 -12.82 3.43
N LEU A 30 -1.86 -12.06 2.52
CA LEU A 30 -1.85 -10.59 2.56
C LEU A 30 -2.83 -10.03 3.60
N TRP A 31 -3.86 -10.79 3.95
CA TRP A 31 -4.79 -10.40 5.00
C TRP A 31 -4.19 -10.68 6.38
N PRO A 32 -4.21 -9.72 7.31
CA PRO A 32 -3.91 -9.98 8.71
C PRO A 32 -4.73 -11.15 9.28
N SER A 33 -6.01 -11.26 8.93
CA SER A 33 -6.85 -12.40 9.32
C SER A 33 -8.10 -12.50 8.45
N LEU A 34 -8.85 -13.59 8.58
CA LEU A 34 -10.12 -13.77 7.85
C LEU A 34 -11.21 -12.76 8.24
N SER A 35 -11.08 -12.11 9.40
CA SER A 35 -11.95 -11.00 9.83
C SER A 35 -11.32 -9.63 9.58
N CYS A 36 -10.17 -9.59 8.92
CA CYS A 36 -9.38 -8.40 8.66
C CYS A 36 -8.85 -8.43 7.24
N THR A 37 -9.73 -8.19 6.27
CA THR A 37 -9.46 -8.44 4.85
C THR A 37 -9.20 -7.18 4.03
N GLU A 38 -9.52 -6.00 4.55
CA GLU A 38 -9.30 -4.74 3.81
C GLU A 38 -7.87 -4.21 3.92
N PRO A 39 -7.32 -3.94 5.13
CA PRO A 39 -5.94 -3.47 5.23
C PRO A 39 -4.96 -4.62 5.05
N LEU A 40 -3.97 -4.44 4.17
CA LEU A 40 -2.85 -5.36 4.03
C LEU A 40 -2.09 -5.53 5.36
N ASP A 41 -1.49 -6.70 5.56
CA ASP A 41 -0.71 -7.00 6.75
C ASP A 41 0.62 -6.23 6.77
N VAL A 42 0.65 -5.16 7.55
CA VAL A 42 1.80 -4.28 7.77
C VAL A 42 2.99 -4.98 8.45
N SER A 43 2.74 -6.06 9.18
CA SER A 43 3.80 -6.80 9.89
C SER A 43 4.53 -7.82 9.00
N SER A 44 3.98 -8.11 7.82
CA SER A 44 4.44 -9.17 6.93
C SER A 44 5.39 -8.64 5.86
N ASN A 45 6.62 -9.16 5.80
CA ASN A 45 7.55 -8.85 4.70
C ASN A 45 6.99 -9.26 3.33
N PHE A 46 6.21 -10.34 3.28
CA PHE A 46 5.56 -10.83 2.07
C PHE A 46 4.64 -9.78 1.44
N THR A 47 3.98 -8.95 2.27
CA THR A 47 3.16 -7.83 1.78
C THR A 47 3.98 -6.86 0.93
N PHE A 48 5.15 -6.45 1.43
CA PHE A 48 6.01 -5.51 0.71
C PHE A 48 6.72 -6.15 -0.49
N GLU A 49 6.99 -7.46 -0.47
CA GLU A 49 7.46 -8.21 -1.63
C GLU A 49 6.44 -8.21 -2.76
N VAL A 50 5.16 -8.46 -2.45
CA VAL A 50 4.07 -8.42 -3.45
C VAL A 50 3.91 -7.01 -4.03
N ILE A 51 3.91 -5.98 -3.18
CA ILE A 51 3.84 -4.57 -3.64
C ILE A 51 5.02 -4.25 -4.55
N THR A 52 6.24 -4.62 -4.16
CA THR A 52 7.45 -4.41 -4.98
C THR A 52 7.34 -5.10 -6.33
N GLY A 53 6.85 -6.34 -6.38
CA GLY A 53 6.63 -7.08 -7.63
C GLY A 53 5.62 -6.39 -8.54
N ILE A 54 4.46 -6.01 -8.00
CA ILE A 54 3.40 -5.31 -8.74
C ILE A 54 3.91 -3.98 -9.28
N LEU A 55 4.53 -3.15 -8.44
CA LEU A 55 5.07 -1.85 -8.85
C LEU A 55 6.17 -2.01 -9.91
N SER A 56 7.04 -3.02 -9.79
CA SER A 56 8.09 -3.31 -10.78
C SER A 56 7.51 -3.68 -12.16
N ASP A 57 6.44 -4.46 -12.19
CA ASP A 57 5.77 -4.83 -13.44
C ASP A 57 4.95 -3.67 -14.01
N MET A 58 4.26 -2.92 -13.16
CA MET A 58 3.54 -1.72 -13.55
C MET A 58 4.49 -0.65 -14.12
N ARG A 59 5.73 -0.55 -13.64
CA ARG A 59 6.72 0.39 -14.16
C ARG A 59 7.07 0.14 -15.62
N LYS A 60 7.06 -1.13 -16.05
CA LYS A 60 7.29 -1.52 -17.44
C LYS A 60 6.12 -1.14 -18.36
N ILE A 61 4.91 -0.99 -17.80
CA ILE A 61 3.66 -0.75 -18.55
C ILE A 61 3.28 0.74 -18.58
N PHE A 62 3.46 1.45 -17.46
CA PHE A 62 3.06 2.84 -17.30
C PHE A 62 4.27 3.79 -17.31
N PRO A 63 4.54 4.46 -18.45
CA PRO A 63 5.72 5.31 -18.60
C PRO A 63 5.59 6.68 -17.91
N PHE A 64 4.39 7.05 -17.43
CA PHE A 64 4.20 8.32 -16.75
C PHE A 64 4.98 8.36 -15.42
N GLY A 65 5.43 9.55 -15.03
CA GLY A 65 6.32 9.72 -13.89
C GLY A 65 5.61 9.69 -12.53
N LEU A 66 4.32 10.00 -12.49
CA LEU A 66 3.50 9.92 -11.28
C LEU A 66 2.83 8.55 -11.18
N PHE A 67 2.71 8.03 -9.96
CA PHE A 67 2.01 6.78 -9.66
C PHE A 67 1.20 6.94 -8.37
N HIS A 68 -0.08 6.55 -8.39
CA HIS A 68 -0.96 6.70 -7.24
C HIS A 68 -0.89 5.46 -6.35
N LEU A 69 -0.60 5.66 -5.06
CA LEU A 69 -0.50 4.59 -4.06
C LEU A 69 -1.72 4.53 -3.14
N GLY A 70 -2.76 5.31 -3.44
CA GLY A 70 -4.00 5.37 -2.66
C GLY A 70 -3.76 5.82 -1.22
N GLY A 71 -4.18 4.99 -0.26
CA GLY A 71 -3.96 5.21 1.17
C GLY A 71 -5.15 5.85 1.88
N ASP A 72 -6.36 5.73 1.35
CA ASP A 72 -7.58 6.21 1.98
C ASP A 72 -8.28 5.14 2.82
N GLU A 73 -9.20 5.62 3.67
CA GLU A 73 -10.17 4.86 4.47
C GLU A 73 -9.65 3.61 5.22
N VAL A 74 -8.37 3.61 5.60
CA VAL A 74 -7.76 2.45 6.26
C VAL A 74 -8.27 2.25 7.69
N TYR A 75 -9.02 1.16 7.93
CA TYR A 75 -9.41 0.74 9.27
C TYR A 75 -8.25 0.07 10.03
N THR A 76 -7.36 0.89 10.60
CA THR A 76 -6.16 0.39 11.32
C THR A 76 -6.46 -0.34 12.63
N GLY A 77 -7.68 -0.20 13.19
CA GLY A 77 -8.09 -0.91 14.41
C GLY A 77 -8.06 -2.43 14.26
N CYS A 78 -8.23 -2.91 13.02
CA CYS A 78 -8.18 -4.31 12.65
C CYS A 78 -6.82 -4.98 12.94
N TRP A 79 -5.72 -4.23 12.81
CA TRP A 79 -4.39 -4.70 13.17
C TRP A 79 -4.22 -4.97 14.66
N ASN A 80 -4.84 -4.14 15.52
CA ASN A 80 -4.79 -4.34 16.97
C ASN A 80 -5.62 -5.56 17.44
N LEU A 81 -6.59 -6.00 16.63
CA LEU A 81 -7.39 -7.20 16.89
C LEU A 81 -6.71 -8.48 16.38
N THR A 82 -5.67 -8.36 15.55
CA THR A 82 -4.96 -9.49 14.96
C THR A 82 -3.71 -9.82 15.80
N PRO A 83 -3.61 -11.01 16.43
CA PRO A 83 -2.59 -11.29 17.45
C PRO A 83 -1.14 -11.06 17.02
N HIS A 84 -0.73 -11.53 15.83
CA HIS A 84 0.65 -11.37 15.38
C HIS A 84 0.98 -9.94 14.97
N VAL A 85 0.02 -9.22 14.38
CA VAL A 85 0.21 -7.79 14.06
C VAL A 85 0.29 -6.98 15.34
N LYS A 86 -0.56 -7.27 16.33
CA LYS A 86 -0.48 -6.63 17.65
C LYS A 86 0.87 -6.88 18.33
N GLN A 87 1.36 -8.11 18.32
CA GLN A 87 2.69 -8.42 18.85
C GLN A 87 3.78 -7.60 18.13
N TRP A 88 3.71 -7.51 16.80
CA TRP A 88 4.66 -6.72 16.00
C TRP A 88 4.63 -5.23 16.35
N LEU A 89 3.45 -4.67 16.66
CA LEU A 89 3.27 -3.30 17.14
C LEU A 89 3.91 -3.11 18.52
N ASP A 90 3.62 -4.02 19.45
CA ASP A 90 4.12 -3.98 20.83
C ASP A 90 5.66 -4.06 20.87
N GLU A 91 6.26 -4.94 20.06
CA GLU A 91 7.73 -5.08 19.93
C GLU A 91 8.42 -3.82 19.40
N ARG A 92 7.69 -2.99 18.63
CA ARG A 92 8.20 -1.75 18.03
C ARG A 92 7.76 -0.50 18.78
N ASN A 93 6.97 -0.64 19.84
CA ASN A 93 6.35 0.46 20.56
C ASN A 93 5.58 1.42 19.62
N MET A 94 4.83 0.86 18.67
CA MET A 94 4.09 1.58 17.64
C MET A 94 2.59 1.54 17.90
N THR A 95 1.89 2.66 17.69
CA THR A 95 0.43 2.64 17.57
C THR A 95 0.00 2.14 16.19
N THR A 96 -1.28 1.81 16.01
CA THR A 96 -1.81 1.46 14.69
C THR A 96 -1.72 2.62 13.68
N LYS A 97 -1.70 3.87 14.15
CA LYS A 97 -1.45 5.06 13.32
C LYS A 97 0.01 5.15 12.88
N ASP A 98 0.93 4.86 13.78
CA ASP A 98 2.36 4.80 13.43
C ASP A 98 2.63 3.69 12.42
N ALA A 99 1.94 2.55 12.55
CA ALA A 99 2.02 1.45 11.59
C ALA A 99 1.48 1.82 10.21
N TYR A 100 0.36 2.56 10.16
CA TYR A 100 -0.16 3.10 8.90
C TYR A 100 0.83 4.07 8.24
N LYS A 101 1.39 5.01 9.01
CA LYS A 101 2.44 5.91 8.53
C LYS A 101 3.66 5.15 8.01
N TYR A 102 4.11 4.14 8.76
CA TYR A 102 5.21 3.26 8.35
C TYR A 102 4.91 2.58 7.03
N PHE A 103 3.71 2.01 6.86
CA PHE A 103 3.30 1.36 5.63
C PHE A 103 3.35 2.30 4.44
N VAL A 104 2.76 3.50 4.57
CA VAL A 104 2.72 4.48 3.47
C VAL A 104 4.13 4.92 3.09
N LEU A 105 4.98 5.24 4.07
CA LEU A 105 6.37 5.63 3.79
C LEU A 105 7.14 4.49 3.10
N LYS A 106 6.96 3.24 3.55
CA LYS A 106 7.56 2.07 2.94
C LYS A 106 7.11 1.86 1.48
N ALA A 107 5.83 2.04 1.21
CA ALA A 107 5.28 1.94 -0.15
C ALA A 107 5.81 3.06 -1.06
N GLN A 108 5.93 4.29 -0.53
CA GLN A 108 6.53 5.42 -1.23
C GLN A 108 8.01 5.18 -1.54
N GLU A 109 8.80 4.67 -0.59
CA GLU A 109 10.20 4.29 -0.80
C GLU A 109 10.34 3.30 -1.97
N ILE A 110 9.52 2.24 -2.00
CA ILE A 110 9.51 1.26 -3.09
C ILE A 110 9.21 1.93 -4.44
N ALA A 111 8.22 2.83 -4.50
CA ALA A 111 7.89 3.54 -5.73
C ALA A 111 9.02 4.48 -6.19
N ILE A 112 9.68 5.17 -5.26
CA ILE A 112 10.81 6.06 -5.52
C ILE A 112 12.00 5.27 -6.06
N ASP A 113 12.31 4.11 -5.47
CA ASP A 113 13.38 3.21 -5.94
C ASP A 113 13.15 2.71 -7.38
N LEU A 114 11.89 2.70 -7.83
CA LEU A 114 11.48 2.37 -9.20
C LEU A 114 11.39 3.58 -10.14
N ASN A 115 11.91 4.75 -9.72
CA ASN A 115 11.88 6.02 -10.43
C ASN A 115 10.47 6.54 -10.72
N TRP A 116 9.57 6.42 -9.75
CA TRP A 116 8.28 7.13 -9.73
C TRP A 116 8.23 8.22 -8.68
N ILE A 117 7.34 9.18 -8.91
CA ILE A 117 6.93 10.19 -7.93
C ILE A 117 5.59 9.73 -7.36
N PRO A 118 5.52 9.27 -6.10
CA PRO A 118 4.29 8.76 -5.52
C PRO A 118 3.28 9.89 -5.28
N VAL A 119 2.01 9.55 -5.47
CA VAL A 119 0.85 10.39 -5.13
C VAL A 119 -0.05 9.57 -4.22
N ASN A 120 -0.64 10.20 -3.21
CA ASN A 120 -1.55 9.55 -2.28
C ASN A 120 -2.80 10.41 -2.11
N TRP A 121 -3.89 9.78 -1.67
CA TRP A 121 -5.06 10.51 -1.22
C TRP A 121 -4.74 11.37 0.01
N SER A 122 -5.54 12.41 0.22
CA SER A 122 -5.44 13.27 1.40
C SER A 122 -6.03 12.60 2.63
N ALA A 123 -5.40 11.53 3.11
CA ALA A 123 -5.77 10.90 4.37
C ALA A 123 -5.07 11.63 5.53
N HIS A 124 -5.68 12.71 6.02
CA HIS A 124 -5.40 13.41 7.29
C HIS A 124 -3.93 13.56 7.75
N TYR A 125 -3.06 14.04 6.85
CA TYR A 125 -1.69 14.51 7.10
C TYR A 125 -0.68 13.45 7.57
N ILE A 126 -0.09 12.77 6.58
CA ILE A 126 1.20 12.06 6.72
C ILE A 126 2.33 13.06 6.47
N LEU A 127 2.35 14.19 7.17
CA LEU A 127 3.54 15.02 7.36
C LEU A 127 3.39 15.70 8.74
N PRO A 128 4.48 15.88 9.49
CA PRO A 128 4.45 16.52 10.82
C PRO A 128 3.85 17.93 10.79
#